data_AF-A0A183E793-F1
#
_entry.id   AF-A0A183E793-F1
#
_cell.length_a   1.000
_cell.length_b   1.000
_cell.length_c   1.000
_cell.angle_alpha   90.00
_cell.angle_beta   90.00
_cell.angle_gamma   90.00
#
_symmetry.space_group_name_H-M   'P 1'
#
loop_
_entity.id
_entity.type
_entity.pdbx_description
1 polymer ?
#
loop_
_entity_poly.entity_id
_entity_poly.type
_entity_poly.pdbx_seq_one_letter_code
_entity_poly.pdbx_strand_id
1 'polypeptide(L)'
;MFSFNYMIPANSSLANNVSFIQHIFCVAIVDGICSLHERLENFPMKIKWPNDLYYGRTHKVGGLIVNATTINGRTVCTLGAGLNLSNSKPTVCINELLPAEIGFKIKQEDYIANTLNKFEHYMDVYQNLGQEAFLNDYYRFWLHR
;
A
#
# COMPACT_ATOMS: atom_id res chain seq x y z
N MET A 1 -6.20 -11.10 -2.55
CA MET A 1 -6.57 -10.42 -1.28
C MET A 1 -5.76 -11.05 -0.17
N PHE A 2 -5.29 -10.26 0.78
CA PHE A 2 -4.64 -10.76 1.99
C PHE A 2 -4.90 -9.83 3.17
N SER A 3 -4.70 -10.32 4.39
CA SER A 3 -4.69 -9.52 5.59
C SER A 3 -3.61 -9.99 6.56
N PHE A 4 -3.19 -9.09 7.45
CA PHE A 4 -2.25 -9.39 8.52
C PHE A 4 -2.52 -8.51 9.73
N ASN A 5 -2.03 -8.95 10.89
CA ASN A 5 -2.12 -8.19 12.12
C ASN A 5 -0.78 -7.50 12.39
N TYR A 6 -0.85 -6.26 12.85
CA TYR A 6 0.29 -5.48 13.29
C TYR A 6 -0.01 -4.86 14.66
N MET A 7 0.86 -5.09 15.63
CA MET A 7 0.77 -4.46 16.94
C MET A 7 1.58 -3.17 16.93
N ILE A 8 0.93 -2.04 17.15
CA ILE A 8 1.62 -0.75 17.20
C ILE A 8 2.42 -0.69 18.52
N PRO A 9 3.73 -0.40 18.49
CA PRO A 9 4.51 -0.25 19.71
C PRO A 9 4.01 0.94 20.55
N ALA A 10 3.73 0.72 21.83
CA ALA A 10 3.00 1.65 22.70
C ALA A 10 3.68 3.04 22.87
N ASN A 11 5.01 3.12 22.73
CA ASN A 11 5.77 4.36 22.87
C ASN A 11 6.31 4.87 21.53
N SER A 12 5.64 4.54 20.42
CA SER A 12 6.08 4.94 19.09
C SER A 12 5.34 6.17 18.57
N SER A 13 5.93 6.89 17.62
CA SER A 13 5.30 8.03 16.95
C SER A 13 3.94 7.64 16.36
N LEU A 14 3.83 6.43 15.81
CA LEU A 14 2.58 5.92 15.25
C LEU A 14 1.49 5.68 16.31
N ALA A 15 1.84 5.36 17.56
CA ALA A 15 0.84 5.17 18.62
C ALA A 15 0.05 6.46 18.91
N ASN A 16 0.67 7.62 18.70
CA ASN A 16 0.02 8.92 18.84
C ASN A 16 -0.89 9.28 17.64
N ASN A 17 -0.71 8.61 16.50
CA ASN A 17 -1.38 8.90 15.24
C ASN A 17 -1.73 7.61 14.46
N VAL A 18 -2.48 6.71 15.11
CA VAL A 18 -2.78 5.35 14.61
C VAL A 18 -3.34 5.33 13.18
N SER A 19 -4.10 6.36 12.79
CA SER A 19 -4.69 6.47 11.44
C SER A 19 -3.66 6.45 10.31
N PHE A 20 -2.41 6.87 10.57
CA PHE A 20 -1.36 6.86 9.55
C PHE A 20 -0.99 5.46 9.07
N ILE A 21 -1.27 4.41 9.84
CA ILE A 21 -0.96 3.03 9.44
C ILE A 21 -1.67 2.64 8.13
N GLN A 22 -2.87 3.19 7.89
CA GLN A 22 -3.59 3.01 6.63
C GLN A 22 -2.87 3.69 5.46
N HIS A 23 -2.36 4.91 5.67
CA HIS A 23 -1.62 5.63 4.65
C HIS A 23 -0.29 4.92 4.35
N ILE A 24 0.42 4.47 5.38
CA ILE A 24 1.65 3.67 5.25
C ILE A 24 1.37 2.42 4.41
N PHE A 25 0.27 1.73 4.69
CA PHE A 25 -0.10 0.54 3.92
C PHE A 25 -0.49 0.83 2.48
N CYS A 26 -1.18 1.96 2.20
CA CYS A 26 -1.44 2.40 0.82
C CYS A 26 -0.13 2.59 0.04
N VAL A 27 0.85 3.29 0.62
CA VAL A 27 2.14 3.55 -0.03
C VAL A 27 2.90 2.23 -0.23
N ALA A 28 2.92 1.37 0.78
CA ALA A 28 3.58 0.07 0.70
C ALA A 28 3.05 -0.81 -0.44
N ILE A 29 1.73 -0.81 -0.69
CA ILE A 29 1.14 -1.54 -1.82
C ILE A 29 1.55 -0.93 -3.15
N VAL A 30 1.44 0.40 -3.30
CA VAL A 30 1.72 1.09 -4.56
C VAL A 30 3.19 0.98 -4.92
N ASP A 31 4.08 1.36 -4.01
CA ASP A 31 5.53 1.25 -4.21
C ASP A 31 5.97 -0.22 -4.30
N GLY A 32 5.28 -1.13 -3.60
CA GLY A 32 5.46 -2.56 -3.71
C GLY A 32 5.19 -3.11 -5.12
N ILE A 33 4.27 -2.53 -5.88
CA ILE A 33 4.10 -2.89 -7.30
C ILE A 33 5.15 -2.19 -8.17
N CYS A 34 5.35 -0.90 -7.99
CA CYS A 34 6.25 -0.10 -8.83
C CYS A 34 7.73 -0.53 -8.73
N SER A 35 8.13 -1.12 -7.59
CA SER A 35 9.51 -1.55 -7.35
C SER A 35 9.83 -3.00 -7.78
N LEU A 36 8.85 -3.77 -8.28
CA LEU A 36 9.09 -5.16 -8.71
C LEU A 36 9.97 -5.27 -9.95
N HIS A 37 10.06 -4.20 -10.75
CA HIS A 37 10.85 -4.16 -11.97
C HIS A 37 11.17 -2.72 -12.36
N GLU A 38 12.34 -2.47 -12.95
CA GLU A 38 12.77 -1.12 -13.38
C GLU A 38 11.74 -0.41 -14.28
N ARG A 39 11.09 -1.17 -15.18
CA ARG A 39 10.06 -0.63 -16.09
C ARG A 39 8.74 -0.28 -15.40
N LEU A 40 8.58 -0.65 -14.13
CA LEU A 40 7.41 -0.33 -13.32
C LEU A 40 7.62 0.88 -12.41
N GLU A 41 8.82 1.49 -12.40
CA GLU A 41 9.11 2.65 -11.56
C GLU A 41 8.11 3.79 -11.76
N ASN A 42 7.71 4.02 -13.03
CA ASN A 42 6.72 5.03 -13.41
C ASN A 42 5.33 4.44 -13.70
N PHE A 43 5.07 3.21 -13.26
CA PHE A 43 3.75 2.59 -13.42
C PHE A 43 2.71 3.47 -12.71
N PRO A 44 1.60 3.87 -13.37
CA PRO A 44 0.76 4.97 -12.91
C PRO A 44 -0.22 4.55 -11.82
N MET A 45 0.26 3.85 -10.80
CA MET A 45 -0.50 3.56 -9.59
C MET A 45 -0.66 4.83 -8.74
N LYS A 46 -1.87 5.02 -8.22
CA LYS A 46 -2.26 6.20 -7.45
C LYS A 46 -3.12 5.84 -6.26
N ILE A 47 -3.00 6.65 -5.20
CA ILE A 47 -3.76 6.55 -3.96
C ILE A 47 -4.86 7.61 -4.01
N LYS A 48 -6.12 7.16 -4.06
CA LYS A 48 -7.28 7.99 -3.82
C LYS A 48 -7.61 7.92 -2.33
N TRP A 49 -7.46 9.05 -1.65
CA TRP A 49 -7.78 9.13 -0.23
C TRP A 49 -9.24 8.71 0.03
N PRO A 50 -9.52 7.93 1.09
CA PRO A 50 -8.58 7.53 2.15
C PRO A 50 -7.88 6.18 1.93
N ASN A 51 -8.36 5.32 1.03
CA ASN A 51 -8.01 3.90 1.02
C ASN A 51 -8.14 3.19 -0.35
N ASP A 52 -8.43 3.92 -1.41
CA ASP A 52 -8.65 3.33 -2.73
C ASP A 52 -7.38 3.40 -3.59
N LEU A 53 -7.13 2.34 -4.35
CA LEU A 53 -6.00 2.23 -5.25
C LEU A 53 -6.48 2.31 -6.69
N TYR A 54 -5.82 3.17 -7.47
CA TYR A 54 -6.18 3.48 -8.84
C TYR A 54 -5.02 3.26 -9.79
N TYR A 55 -5.33 2.86 -11.02
CA TYR A 55 -4.46 3.02 -12.17
C TYR A 55 -4.84 4.31 -12.91
N GLY A 56 -3.85 5.19 -13.10
CA GLY A 56 -4.04 6.55 -13.57
C GLY A 56 -5.01 7.31 -12.67
N ARG A 57 -6.03 7.93 -13.26
CA ARG A 57 -7.08 8.67 -12.53
C ARG A 57 -8.47 8.05 -12.63
N THR A 58 -8.61 6.95 -13.36
CA THR A 58 -9.89 6.50 -13.91
C THR A 58 -10.29 5.11 -13.44
N HIS A 59 -9.33 4.21 -13.23
CA HIS A 59 -9.65 2.81 -12.96
C HIS A 59 -9.30 2.44 -11.53
N LYS A 60 -10.31 2.12 -10.72
CA LYS A 60 -10.08 1.52 -9.41
C LYS A 60 -9.59 0.09 -9.60
N VAL A 61 -8.40 -0.20 -9.07
CA VAL A 61 -7.75 -1.51 -9.14
C VAL A 61 -7.69 -2.20 -7.79
N GLY A 62 -8.04 -1.51 -6.71
CA GLY A 62 -8.07 -2.11 -5.39
C GLY A 62 -8.48 -1.14 -4.31
N GLY A 63 -8.34 -1.60 -3.08
CA GLY A 63 -8.54 -0.80 -1.89
C GLY A 63 -8.15 -1.59 -0.65
N LEU A 64 -8.11 -0.90 0.47
CA LEU A 64 -7.74 -1.49 1.74
C LEU A 64 -8.67 -1.08 2.88
N ILE A 65 -8.65 -1.88 3.93
CA ILE A 65 -9.38 -1.62 5.17
C ILE A 65 -8.46 -1.88 6.36
N VAL A 66 -8.52 -1.00 7.36
CA VAL A 66 -7.80 -1.18 8.62
C VAL A 66 -8.81 -1.16 9.75
N ASN A 67 -8.80 -2.20 10.58
CA ASN A 67 -9.53 -2.23 11.84
C ASN A 67 -8.51 -2.14 12.98
N ALA A 68 -8.70 -1.19 13.90
CA ALA A 68 -7.85 -1.03 15.07
C ALA A 68 -8.63 -1.36 16.35
N THR A 69 -8.01 -2.08 17.27
CA THR A 69 -8.56 -2.38 18.60
C THR A 69 -7.52 -2.03 19.65
N THR A 70 -7.91 -1.25 20.65
CA THR A 70 -7.04 -0.83 21.75
C THR A 70 -7.53 -1.43 23.07
N ILE A 71 -6.69 -2.21 23.73
CA ILE A 71 -6.97 -2.81 25.04
C ILE A 71 -5.78 -2.54 25.95
N ASN A 72 -6.00 -1.97 27.14
CA ASN A 72 -4.97 -1.66 28.13
C ASN A 72 -3.77 -0.89 27.54
N GLY A 73 -4.03 0.11 26.70
CA GLY A 73 -3.00 0.93 26.07
C GLY A 73 -2.21 0.25 24.94
N ARG A 74 -2.59 -0.98 24.53
CA ARG A 74 -2.00 -1.68 23.38
C ARG A 74 -2.95 -1.65 22.21
N THR A 75 -2.49 -1.18 21.06
CA THR A 75 -3.28 -1.10 19.82
C THR A 75 -2.83 -2.17 18.85
N VAL A 76 -3.76 -3.05 18.45
CA VAL A 76 -3.57 -4.01 17.37
C VAL A 76 -4.39 -3.58 16.18
N CYS A 77 -3.76 -3.55 15.00
CA CYS A 77 -4.40 -3.24 13.74
C CYS A 77 -4.46 -4.50 12.86
N THR A 78 -5.64 -4.83 12.36
CA THR A 78 -5.81 -5.79 11.26
C THR A 78 -5.89 -5.01 9.96
N LEU A 79 -4.89 -5.18 9.10
CA LEU A 79 -4.80 -4.54 7.79
C LEU A 79 -5.19 -5.55 6.72
N GLY A 80 -6.17 -5.21 5.88
CA GLY A 80 -6.62 -6.02 4.76
C GLY A 80 -6.51 -5.27 3.45
N ALA A 81 -5.98 -5.92 2.42
CA ALA A 81 -5.86 -5.38 1.07
C ALA A 81 -6.51 -6.29 0.02
N GLY A 82 -7.37 -5.67 -0.80
CA GLY A 82 -7.90 -6.26 -2.02
C GLY A 82 -7.29 -5.54 -3.23
N LEU A 83 -6.53 -6.27 -4.04
CA LEU A 83 -5.99 -5.79 -5.31
C LEU A 83 -6.45 -6.71 -6.43
N ASN A 84 -6.96 -6.12 -7.51
CA ASN A 84 -7.27 -6.81 -8.74
C ASN A 84 -5.96 -7.15 -9.47
N LEU A 85 -5.34 -8.28 -9.13
CA LEU A 85 -4.02 -8.62 -9.67
C LEU A 85 -4.11 -9.32 -11.04
N SER A 86 -4.91 -10.39 -11.10
CA SER A 86 -5.04 -11.26 -12.29
C SER A 86 -6.50 -11.57 -12.67
N ASN A 87 -7.47 -10.92 -12.03
CA ASN A 87 -8.90 -11.10 -12.31
C ASN A 87 -9.37 -10.09 -13.36
N SER A 88 -9.47 -10.53 -14.62
CA SER A 88 -9.89 -9.73 -15.77
C SER A 88 -11.37 -9.29 -15.79
N LYS A 89 -12.13 -9.61 -14.73
CA LYS A 89 -13.55 -9.28 -14.57
C LYS A 89 -13.87 -8.91 -13.11
N PRO A 90 -14.90 -8.09 -12.86
CA PRO A 90 -15.72 -7.36 -13.83
C PRO A 90 -15.06 -6.07 -14.36
N THR A 91 -13.94 -5.65 -13.78
CA THR A 91 -13.17 -4.47 -14.18
C THR A 91 -11.75 -4.86 -14.59
N VAL A 92 -10.83 -3.90 -14.66
CA VAL A 92 -9.41 -4.11 -15.01
C VAL A 92 -8.61 -4.71 -13.85
N CYS A 93 -7.52 -5.40 -14.20
CA CYS A 93 -6.53 -5.90 -13.25
C CYS A 93 -5.10 -5.46 -13.61
N ILE A 94 -4.20 -5.47 -12.63
CA ILE A 94 -2.82 -5.00 -12.77
C ILE A 94 -2.08 -5.74 -13.89
N ASN A 95 -2.20 -7.07 -13.97
CA ASN A 95 -1.49 -7.87 -14.96
C ASN A 95 -1.93 -7.61 -16.41
N GLU A 96 -3.12 -7.02 -16.63
CA GLU A 96 -3.56 -6.58 -17.97
C GLU A 96 -3.08 -5.16 -18.31
N LEU A 97 -2.70 -4.39 -17.29
CA LEU A 97 -2.23 -3.02 -17.43
C LEU A 97 -0.69 -2.94 -17.54
N LEU A 98 0.01 -4.06 -17.34
CA LEU A 98 1.47 -4.12 -17.46
C LEU A 98 1.93 -3.78 -18.89
N PRO A 99 3.07 -3.07 -19.03
CA PRO A 99 3.74 -2.91 -20.32
C PRO A 99 4.02 -4.27 -20.99
N ALA A 100 3.77 -4.36 -22.30
CA ALA A 100 3.92 -5.62 -23.05
C ALA A 100 5.35 -6.18 -23.01
N GLU A 101 6.34 -5.30 -22.85
CA GLU A 101 7.76 -5.62 -22.87
C GLU A 101 8.28 -6.24 -21.56
N ILE A 102 7.49 -6.25 -20.49
CA ILE A 102 7.87 -6.85 -19.20
C ILE A 102 7.99 -8.38 -19.30
N GLY A 103 7.25 -9.02 -20.21
CA GLY A 103 7.38 -10.45 -20.49
C GLY A 103 6.98 -11.39 -19.34
N PHE A 104 6.52 -10.85 -18.20
CA PHE A 104 6.05 -11.62 -17.05
C PHE A 104 4.75 -11.04 -16.48
N LYS A 105 4.06 -11.85 -15.66
CA LYS A 105 2.92 -11.43 -14.84
C LYS A 105 3.37 -11.40 -13.39
N ILE A 106 2.96 -10.37 -12.65
CA ILE A 106 3.18 -10.28 -11.21
C ILE A 106 2.37 -11.39 -10.56
N LYS A 107 3.04 -12.25 -9.79
CA LYS A 107 2.38 -13.31 -9.03
C LYS A 107 1.87 -12.77 -7.70
N GLN A 108 0.90 -13.46 -7.11
CA GLN A 108 0.31 -13.03 -5.85
C GLN A 108 1.34 -13.05 -4.72
N GLU A 109 2.28 -14.00 -4.74
CA GLU A 109 3.34 -14.15 -3.77
C GLU A 109 4.33 -12.98 -3.84
N ASP A 110 4.73 -12.57 -5.05
CA ASP A 110 5.63 -11.42 -5.26
C ASP A 110 4.98 -10.12 -4.76
N TYR A 111 3.69 -9.93 -5.08
CA TYR A 111 2.90 -8.79 -4.59
C TYR A 111 2.84 -8.74 -3.05
N ILE A 112 2.48 -9.86 -2.40
CA ILE A 112 2.34 -9.90 -0.93
C ILE A 112 3.70 -9.70 -0.27
N ALA A 113 4.72 -10.44 -0.69
CA ALA A 113 6.05 -10.36 -0.10
C ALA A 113 6.63 -8.94 -0.23
N ASN A 114 6.57 -8.34 -1.41
CA ASN A 114 7.13 -7.01 -1.60
C ASN A 114 6.30 -5.93 -0.88
N THR A 115 4.97 -6.07 -0.82
CA THR A 115 4.13 -5.16 -0.04
C THR A 115 4.49 -5.18 1.44
N LEU A 116 4.72 -6.36 2.03
CA LEU A 116 5.08 -6.48 3.45
C LEU A 116 6.48 -5.90 3.73
N ASN A 117 7.46 -6.16 2.85
CA ASN A 117 8.79 -5.54 2.96
C ASN A 117 8.71 -4.01 2.90
N LYS A 118 7.90 -3.47 1.97
CA LYS A 118 7.67 -2.03 1.87
C LYS A 118 6.91 -1.48 3.06
N PHE A 119 5.97 -2.24 3.63
CA PHE A 119 5.27 -1.83 4.83
C PHE A 119 6.25 -1.65 6.00
N GLU A 120 7.15 -2.59 6.24
CA GLU A 120 8.22 -2.45 7.25
C GLU A 120 9.11 -1.23 6.96
N HIS A 121 9.54 -1.06 5.71
CA HIS A 121 10.34 0.10 5.30
C HIS A 121 9.65 1.44 5.60
N TYR A 122 8.38 1.61 5.22
CA TYR A 122 7.65 2.86 5.43
C TYR A 122 7.22 3.06 6.89
N MET A 123 7.08 1.98 7.65
CA MET A 123 6.99 2.05 9.11
C MET A 123 8.27 2.64 9.68
N ASP A 124 9.45 2.18 9.25
CA ASP A 124 10.74 2.73 9.71
C ASP A 124 10.92 4.19 9.29
N VAL A 125 10.52 4.56 8.06
CA VAL A 125 10.52 5.96 7.61
C VAL A 125 9.66 6.81 8.54
N TYR A 126 8.42 6.38 8.83
CA TYR A 126 7.52 7.14 9.70
C TYR A 126 8.07 7.26 11.14
N GLN A 127 8.60 6.18 11.69
CA GLN A 127 9.05 6.15 13.09
C GLN A 127 10.37 6.90 13.29
N ASN A 128 11.32 6.78 12.36
CA ASN A 128 12.67 7.32 12.50
C ASN A 128 12.84 8.70 11.86
N LEU A 129 12.17 8.97 10.74
CA LEU A 129 12.27 10.24 9.99
C LEU A 129 11.05 11.14 10.19
N GLY A 130 9.97 10.60 10.76
CA GLY A 130 8.77 11.34 11.13
C GLY A 130 7.72 11.44 10.04
N GLN A 131 6.60 12.07 10.41
CA GLN A 131 5.40 12.18 9.58
C GLN A 131 5.66 12.90 8.25
N GLU A 132 6.41 14.01 8.24
CA GLU A 132 6.65 14.80 7.03
C GLU A 132 7.46 14.02 5.98
N ALA A 133 8.45 13.25 6.42
CA ALA A 133 9.23 12.38 5.53
C ALA A 133 8.31 11.36 4.84
N PHE A 134 7.46 10.69 5.60
CA PHE A 134 6.48 9.75 5.05
C PHE A 134 5.45 10.42 4.13
N LEU A 135 4.97 11.62 4.48
CA LEU A 135 4.00 12.35 3.66
C LEU A 135 4.55 12.69 2.27
N ASN A 136 5.86 12.93 2.14
CA ASN A 136 6.48 13.10 0.83
C ASN A 136 6.28 11.86 -0.06
N ASP A 137 6.46 10.65 0.49
CA ASP A 137 6.21 9.41 -0.23
C ASP A 137 4.72 9.21 -0.55
N TYR A 138 3.84 9.46 0.42
CA TYR A 138 2.41 9.41 0.20
C TYR A 138 1.97 10.33 -0.95
N TYR A 139 2.49 11.55 -0.98
CA TYR A 139 2.10 12.53 -1.97
C TYR A 139 2.68 12.30 -3.37
N ARG A 140 3.76 11.50 -3.52
CA ARG A 140 4.23 11.04 -4.84
C ARG A 140 3.15 10.22 -5.56
N PHE A 141 2.38 9.45 -4.79
CA PHE A 141 1.32 8.58 -5.32
C PHE A 141 -0.08 9.19 -5.19
N TRP A 142 -0.25 10.38 -4.61
CA TRP A 142 -1.57 10.96 -4.41
C TRP A 142 -2.30 11.27 -5.72
N LEU A 143 -3.54 10.76 -5.84
CA LEU A 143 -4.36 10.91 -7.04
C LEU A 143 -4.70 12.37 -7.39
N HIS A 144 -4.82 13.23 -6.38
CA HIS A 144 -5.44 14.56 -6.52
C HIS A 144 -4.44 15.72 -6.65
N ARG A 145 -3.15 15.40 -6.88
CA ARG A 145 -2.22 16.40 -7.41
C ARG A 145 -2.52 16.75 -8.86
#